data_AF-A0A371IKJ4-F1
#
_entry.id   AF-A0A371IKJ4-F1
#
_cell.length_a   1.000
_cell.length_b   1.000
_cell.length_c   1.000
_cell.angle_alpha   90.00
_cell.angle_beta   90.00
_cell.angle_gamma   90.00
#
_symmetry.space_group_name_H-M   'P 1'
#
loop_
_entity.id
_entity.type
_entity.pdbx_description
1 polymer ?
#
loop_
_entity_poly.entity_id
_entity_poly.type
_entity_poly.pdbx_seq_one_letter_code
_entity_poly.pdbx_strand_id
1 'polypeptide(L)'
;MKKFLKEFELNIGSAFYAVTFVLAVINVITRYFFSFTFFWAEEVAVGCFVWVIFLGFSYSYRTDKLIGISALVDLFHGKVHDVLAIITNLIVLVISTIMFYFSWQYIVNMTKITAALELPYQLIYTSILVAFLLICIYSCIKAYKLVKKAKSEDKVSETTPNKEG
;
A
#
# COMPACT_ATOMS: atom_id res chain seq x y z
N MET A 1 -20.06 -8.13 -1.19
CA MET A 1 -18.86 -8.09 -2.07
C MET A 1 -17.75 -7.14 -1.62
N LYS A 2 -18.00 -5.86 -1.25
CA LYS A 2 -16.93 -4.92 -0.82
C LYS A 2 -16.17 -5.30 0.47
N LYS A 3 -16.76 -6.15 1.34
CA LYS A 3 -16.12 -6.67 2.57
C LYS A 3 -15.11 -7.79 2.27
N PHE A 4 -15.43 -8.64 1.31
CA PHE A 4 -14.61 -9.81 0.95
C PHE A 4 -13.26 -9.39 0.32
N LEU A 5 -13.28 -8.43 -0.62
CA LEU A 5 -12.06 -7.81 -1.16
C LEU A 5 -11.24 -7.06 -0.09
N LYS A 6 -11.92 -6.57 0.97
CA LYS A 6 -11.28 -5.80 2.06
C LYS A 6 -10.49 -6.68 3.01
N GLU A 7 -11.03 -7.84 3.35
CA GLU A 7 -10.44 -8.80 4.28
C GLU A 7 -9.41 -9.69 3.59
N PHE A 8 -9.51 -9.87 2.27
CA PHE A 8 -8.58 -10.69 1.49
C PHE A 8 -7.14 -10.19 1.55
N GLU A 9 -6.89 -8.88 1.42
CA GLU A 9 -5.53 -8.31 1.54
C GLU A 9 -4.94 -8.54 2.94
N LEU A 10 -5.76 -8.41 3.98
CA LEU A 10 -5.33 -8.61 5.36
C LEU A 10 -5.00 -10.07 5.62
N ASN A 11 -5.87 -10.98 5.16
CA ASN A 11 -5.67 -12.42 5.30
C ASN A 11 -4.44 -12.88 4.52
N ILE A 12 -4.26 -12.44 3.28
CA ILE A 12 -3.07 -12.73 2.47
C ILE A 12 -1.81 -12.17 3.12
N GLY A 13 -1.81 -10.89 3.50
CA GLY A 13 -0.67 -10.26 4.15
C GLY A 13 -0.27 -10.99 5.44
N SER A 14 -1.26 -11.38 6.25
CA SER A 14 -1.01 -12.15 7.48
C SER A 14 -0.46 -13.56 7.21
N ALA A 15 -0.92 -14.22 6.15
CA ALA A 15 -0.43 -15.54 5.75
C ALA A 15 1.02 -15.47 5.26
N PHE A 16 1.35 -14.50 4.39
CA PHE A 16 2.73 -14.28 3.95
C PHE A 16 3.66 -13.90 5.11
N TYR A 17 3.15 -13.12 6.08
CA TYR A 17 3.93 -12.78 7.27
C TYR A 17 4.19 -13.99 8.16
N ALA A 18 3.18 -14.83 8.39
CA ALA A 18 3.34 -16.07 9.14
C ALA A 18 4.38 -16.99 8.48
N VAL A 19 4.33 -17.15 7.15
CA VAL A 19 5.31 -17.93 6.39
C VAL A 19 6.71 -17.34 6.51
N THR A 20 6.86 -16.02 6.34
CA THR A 20 8.14 -15.32 6.49
C THR A 20 8.72 -15.50 7.89
N PHE A 21 7.88 -15.37 8.92
CA PHE A 21 8.29 -15.50 10.32
C PHE A 21 8.75 -16.93 10.63
N VAL A 22 7.99 -17.94 10.19
CA VAL A 22 8.35 -19.35 10.37
C VAL A 22 9.66 -19.68 9.65
N LEU A 23 9.84 -19.23 8.40
CA LEU A 23 11.09 -19.43 7.66
C LEU A 23 12.28 -18.74 8.32
N ALA A 24 12.09 -17.51 8.82
CA ALA A 24 13.14 -16.79 9.55
C ALA A 24 13.53 -17.51 10.84
N VAL A 25 12.56 -18.00 11.61
CA VAL A 25 12.80 -18.78 12.84
C VAL A 25 13.54 -20.09 12.54
N ILE A 26 13.13 -20.82 11.50
CA ILE A 26 13.82 -22.04 11.05
C ILE A 26 15.27 -21.72 10.64
N ASN A 27 15.50 -20.63 9.89
CA ASN A 27 16.84 -20.22 9.49
C ASN A 27 17.73 -19.88 10.69
N VAL A 28 17.19 -19.18 11.69
CA VAL A 28 17.91 -18.88 12.95
C VAL A 28 18.23 -20.18 13.69
N ILE A 29 17.25 -21.06 13.91
CA ILE A 29 17.47 -22.34 14.61
C ILE A 29 18.51 -23.19 13.87
N THR A 30 18.41 -23.32 12.56
CA THR A 30 19.33 -24.13 11.76
C THR A 30 20.75 -23.58 11.80
N ARG A 31 20.90 -22.25 11.73
CA ARG A 31 22.20 -21.57 11.81
C ARG A 31 22.87 -21.75 13.17
N TYR A 32 22.12 -21.70 14.28
CA TYR A 32 22.69 -21.78 15.63
C TYR A 32 22.84 -23.21 16.16
N PHE A 33 21.95 -24.14 15.78
CA PHE A 33 21.97 -25.52 16.28
C PHE A 33 22.59 -26.53 15.32
N PHE A 34 22.49 -26.30 14.01
CA PHE A 34 22.94 -27.23 12.98
C PHE A 34 24.15 -26.74 12.17
N SER A 35 24.63 -25.51 12.43
CA SER A 35 25.82 -24.89 11.80
C SER A 35 25.82 -24.89 10.26
N PHE A 36 24.65 -25.04 9.64
CA PHE A 36 24.47 -24.91 8.19
C PHE A 36 23.36 -23.90 7.90
N THR A 37 23.45 -23.20 6.77
CA THR A 37 22.46 -22.20 6.35
C THR A 37 21.90 -22.61 4.99
N PHE A 38 20.58 -22.67 4.87
CA PHE A 38 19.93 -22.84 3.58
C PHE A 38 19.95 -21.51 2.83
N PHE A 39 20.89 -21.35 1.89
CA PHE A 39 21.04 -20.13 1.10
C PHE A 39 19.74 -19.75 0.33
N TRP A 40 18.98 -20.74 -0.10
CA TRP A 40 17.68 -20.54 -0.75
C TRP A 40 16.58 -20.07 0.20
N ALA A 41 16.61 -20.50 1.47
CA ALA A 41 15.58 -20.14 2.45
C ALA A 41 15.68 -18.66 2.82
N GLU A 42 16.89 -18.10 2.81
CA GLU A 42 17.12 -16.67 2.99
C GLU A 42 16.52 -15.85 1.85
N GLU A 43 16.77 -16.23 0.59
CA GLU A 43 16.19 -15.55 -0.59
C GLU A 43 14.65 -15.60 -0.58
N VAL A 44 14.06 -16.76 -0.24
CA VAL A 44 12.59 -16.91 -0.14
C VAL A 44 12.03 -16.08 1.02
N ALA A 45 12.66 -16.08 2.18
CA ALA A 45 12.22 -15.29 3.32
C ALA A 45 12.23 -13.78 2.99
N VAL A 46 13.28 -13.29 2.33
CA VAL A 46 13.35 -11.89 1.87
C VAL A 46 12.26 -11.61 0.85
N GLY A 47 12.04 -12.50 -0.13
CA GLY A 47 10.97 -12.36 -1.11
C GLY A 47 9.59 -12.25 -0.46
N CYS A 48 9.25 -13.16 0.46
CA CYS A 48 7.99 -13.11 1.18
C CYS A 48 7.88 -11.87 2.08
N PHE A 49 8.96 -11.44 2.72
CA PHE A 49 8.98 -10.23 3.55
C PHE A 49 8.65 -8.98 2.74
N VAL A 50 9.22 -8.86 1.54
CA VAL A 50 8.94 -7.76 0.60
C VAL A 50 7.46 -7.73 0.24
N TRP A 51 6.85 -8.88 -0.08
CA TRP A 51 5.41 -8.99 -0.33
C TRP A 51 4.58 -8.50 0.86
N VAL A 52 4.96 -8.84 2.09
CA VAL A 52 4.26 -8.36 3.30
C VAL A 52 4.36 -6.85 3.44
N ILE A 53 5.54 -6.26 3.26
CA ILE A 53 5.73 -4.81 3.38
C ILE A 53 4.83 -4.08 2.39
N PHE A 54 4.85 -4.49 1.13
CA PHE A 54 4.12 -3.80 0.06
C PHE A 54 2.59 -3.98 0.18
N LEU A 55 2.11 -5.16 0.55
CA LEU A 55 0.69 -5.38 0.86
C LEU A 55 0.25 -4.65 2.15
N GLY A 56 1.12 -4.61 3.17
CA GLY A 56 0.88 -3.84 4.39
C GLY A 56 0.82 -2.34 4.13
N PHE A 57 1.65 -1.85 3.22
CA PHE A 57 1.68 -0.46 2.79
C PHE A 57 0.39 -0.05 2.06
N SER A 58 -0.07 -0.85 1.08
CA SER A 58 -1.33 -0.58 0.39
C SER A 58 -2.54 -0.60 1.34
N TYR A 59 -2.56 -1.55 2.29
CA TYR A 59 -3.59 -1.62 3.34
C TYR A 59 -3.56 -0.42 4.29
N SER A 60 -2.37 0.03 4.70
CA SER A 60 -2.18 1.18 5.59
C SER A 60 -2.65 2.47 4.92
N TYR A 61 -2.37 2.63 3.63
CA TYR A 61 -2.87 3.75 2.83
C TYR A 61 -4.41 3.76 2.78
N ARG A 62 -5.03 2.60 2.55
CA ARG A 62 -6.49 2.49 2.50
C ARG A 62 -7.16 2.90 3.81
N THR A 63 -6.55 2.57 4.94
CA THR A 63 -7.14 2.79 6.27
C THR A 63 -6.81 4.17 6.84
N ASP A 64 -6.16 5.04 6.05
CA ASP A 64 -5.68 6.35 6.49
C ASP A 64 -4.78 6.25 7.75
N LYS A 65 -4.12 5.08 7.89
CA LYS A 65 -3.19 4.78 8.98
C LYS A 65 -1.77 5.22 8.66
N LEU A 66 -1.53 5.88 7.53
CA LEU A 66 -0.31 6.69 7.37
C LEU A 66 -0.46 7.90 8.29
N ILE A 67 -0.10 7.69 9.56
CA ILE A 67 -0.17 8.66 10.65
C ILE A 67 0.42 10.00 10.22
N GLY A 68 1.51 10.00 9.44
CA GLY A 68 2.14 11.22 8.95
C GLY A 68 1.27 12.05 7.98
N ILE A 69 0.44 11.41 7.16
CA ILE A 69 -0.46 12.11 6.24
C ILE A 69 -1.71 12.60 6.99
N SER A 70 -2.32 11.73 7.79
CA SER A 70 -3.55 12.05 8.51
C SER A 70 -3.29 13.14 9.56
N ALA A 71 -2.23 13.03 10.36
CA ALA A 71 -1.90 14.03 11.37
C ALA A 71 -1.57 15.42 10.78
N LEU A 72 -0.98 15.48 9.57
CA LEU A 72 -0.70 16.74 8.90
C LEU A 72 -1.98 17.43 8.42
N VAL A 73 -2.96 16.66 7.96
CA VAL A 73 -4.26 17.17 7.49
C VAL A 73 -5.16 17.52 8.69
N ASP A 74 -5.16 16.67 9.74
CA ASP A 74 -5.94 16.83 10.97
C ASP A 74 -5.50 18.04 11.82
N LEU A 75 -4.30 18.59 11.59
CA LEU A 75 -3.82 19.80 12.27
C LEU A 75 -4.60 21.06 11.83
N PHE A 76 -5.28 21.00 10.68
CA PHE A 76 -6.04 22.12 10.12
C PHE A 76 -7.55 21.88 10.26
N HIS A 77 -8.32 22.93 10.56
CA HIS A 77 -9.77 22.86 10.74
C HIS A 77 -10.53 23.62 9.63
N GLY A 78 -11.74 23.16 9.28
CA GLY A 78 -12.65 23.84 8.35
C GLY A 78 -12.31 23.62 6.87
N LYS A 79 -12.59 24.61 6.01
CA LYS A 79 -12.42 24.50 4.55
C LYS A 79 -10.96 24.20 4.11
N VAL A 80 -9.98 24.57 4.94
CA VAL A 80 -8.55 24.31 4.67
C VAL A 80 -8.22 22.82 4.76
N HIS A 81 -8.89 22.09 5.67
CA HIS A 81 -8.74 20.64 5.81
C HIS A 81 -9.17 19.90 4.53
N ASP A 82 -10.34 20.23 3.97
CA ASP A 82 -10.86 19.55 2.78
C ASP A 82 -9.99 19.83 1.54
N VAL A 83 -9.47 21.07 1.40
CA VAL A 83 -8.52 21.41 0.32
C VAL A 83 -7.20 20.65 0.47
N LEU A 84 -6.63 20.60 1.68
CA LEU A 84 -5.41 19.84 1.96
C LEU A 84 -5.60 18.35 1.68
N ALA A 85 -6.73 17.77 2.10
CA ALA A 85 -7.06 16.37 1.85
C ALA A 85 -7.12 16.04 0.35
N ILE A 86 -7.68 16.94 -0.46
CA ILE A 86 -7.71 16.80 -1.93
C ILE A 86 -6.30 16.88 -2.52
N ILE A 87 -5.49 17.87 -2.09
CA ILE A 87 -4.12 18.05 -2.56
C ILE A 87 -3.27 16.83 -2.23
N THR A 88 -3.31 16.34 -0.98
CA THR A 88 -2.53 15.18 -0.57
C THR A 88 -2.95 13.93 -1.33
N ASN A 89 -4.24 13.73 -1.58
CA ASN A 89 -4.71 12.61 -2.38
C ASN A 89 -4.23 12.72 -3.84
N LEU A 90 -4.25 13.91 -4.44
CA LEU A 90 -3.73 14.14 -5.78
C LEU A 90 -2.23 13.82 -5.86
N ILE A 91 -1.45 14.26 -4.87
CA ILE A 91 -0.01 13.98 -4.80
C ILE A 91 0.24 12.47 -4.73
N VAL A 92 -0.51 11.74 -3.89
CA VAL A 92 -0.36 10.28 -3.80
C VAL A 92 -0.78 9.59 -5.09
N LEU A 93 -1.82 10.06 -5.78
CA LEU A 93 -2.23 9.54 -7.08
C LEU A 93 -1.10 9.67 -8.11
N VAL A 94 -0.49 10.85 -8.19
CA VAL A 94 0.61 11.14 -9.13
C VAL A 94 1.81 10.26 -8.81
N ILE A 95 2.25 10.24 -7.55
CA ILE A 95 3.41 9.45 -7.11
C ILE A 95 3.17 7.96 -7.37
N SER A 96 2.00 7.43 -6.99
CA SER A 96 1.70 6.01 -7.19
C SER A 96 1.64 5.62 -8.67
N THR A 97 1.14 6.49 -9.55
CA THR A 97 1.11 6.26 -11.00
C THR A 97 2.51 6.26 -11.60
N ILE A 98 3.35 7.22 -11.21
CA ILE A 98 4.76 7.29 -11.64
C ILE A 98 5.51 6.02 -11.18
N MET A 99 5.36 5.66 -9.91
CA MET A 99 6.00 4.47 -9.35
C MET A 99 5.53 3.18 -10.03
N PHE A 100 4.24 3.08 -10.37
CA PHE A 100 3.72 1.94 -11.14
C PHE A 100 4.36 1.84 -12.52
N TYR A 101 4.49 2.96 -13.24
CA TYR A 101 5.13 2.98 -14.56
C TYR A 101 6.61 2.58 -14.49
N PHE A 102 7.37 3.17 -13.56
CA PHE A 102 8.78 2.83 -13.37
C PHE A 102 8.97 1.37 -12.92
N SER A 103 8.13 0.88 -12.01
CA SER A 103 8.18 -0.51 -11.56
C SER A 103 7.90 -1.46 -12.71
N TRP A 104 6.96 -1.14 -13.60
CA TRP A 104 6.68 -1.96 -14.77
C TRP A 104 7.87 -1.98 -15.72
N GLN A 105 8.38 -0.80 -16.10
CA GLN A 105 9.56 -0.71 -16.95
C GLN A 105 10.77 -1.45 -16.37
N TYR A 106 10.95 -1.40 -15.05
CA TYR A 106 12.02 -2.11 -14.37
C TYR A 106 11.87 -3.63 -14.50
N ILE A 107 10.68 -4.18 -14.30
CA ILE A 107 10.42 -5.63 -14.40
C ILE A 107 10.61 -6.14 -15.84
N VAL A 108 10.17 -5.38 -16.86
CA VAL A 108 10.36 -5.76 -18.28
C VAL A 108 11.84 -5.85 -18.65
N ASN A 109 12.63 -4.87 -18.20
CA ASN A 109 14.04 -4.76 -18.58
C ASN A 109 14.96 -5.59 -17.67
N MET A 110 14.43 -6.23 -16.62
CA MET A 110 15.21 -7.07 -15.72
C MET A 110 15.30 -8.50 -16.24
N THR A 111 16.53 -8.91 -16.59
CA THR A 111 16.90 -10.31 -16.91
C THR A 111 17.72 -10.98 -15.80
N LYS A 112 17.80 -10.36 -14.62
CA LYS A 112 18.60 -10.87 -13.49
C LYS A 112 17.89 -12.03 -12.78
N ILE A 113 18.61 -13.13 -12.61
CA ILE A 113 18.22 -14.33 -11.85
C ILE A 113 18.92 -14.34 -10.48
N THR A 114 18.30 -14.99 -9.49
CA THR A 114 18.90 -15.16 -8.15
C THR A 114 20.02 -16.21 -8.20
N ALA A 115 21.04 -16.03 -7.36
CA ALA A 115 22.29 -16.81 -7.45
C ALA A 115 22.15 -18.22 -6.87
N ALA A 116 21.24 -18.43 -5.91
CA ALA A 116 21.06 -19.73 -5.27
C ALA A 116 19.87 -20.53 -5.80
N LEU A 117 18.75 -19.87 -6.14
CA LEU A 117 17.52 -20.54 -6.58
C LEU A 117 17.21 -20.40 -8.08
N GLU A 118 18.04 -19.65 -8.82
CA GLU A 118 17.82 -19.29 -10.24
C GLU A 118 16.43 -18.68 -10.52
N LEU A 119 15.75 -18.16 -9.49
CA LEU A 119 14.44 -17.55 -9.66
C LEU A 119 14.57 -16.17 -10.32
N PRO A 120 13.64 -15.81 -11.21
CA PRO A 120 13.61 -14.47 -11.75
C PRO A 120 13.24 -13.50 -10.62
N TYR A 121 14.09 -12.50 -10.39
CA TYR A 121 13.84 -11.41 -9.43
C TYR A 121 12.48 -10.73 -9.67
N GLN A 122 11.94 -10.85 -10.88
CA GLN A 122 10.61 -10.43 -11.30
C GLN A 122 9.52 -10.82 -10.27
N LEU A 123 9.57 -12.02 -9.67
CA LEU A 123 8.57 -12.43 -8.68
C LEU A 123 8.58 -11.56 -7.41
N ILE A 124 9.74 -11.06 -6.99
CA ILE A 124 9.84 -10.16 -5.84
C ILE A 124 9.39 -8.75 -6.26
N TYR A 125 9.85 -8.26 -7.41
CA TYR A 125 9.53 -6.90 -7.86
C TYR A 125 8.07 -6.73 -8.30
N THR A 126 7.37 -7.79 -8.71
CA THR A 126 5.93 -7.71 -8.99
C THR A 126 5.10 -7.34 -7.76
N SER A 127 5.57 -7.62 -6.54
CA SER A 127 4.91 -7.15 -5.31
C SER A 127 4.79 -5.62 -5.26
N ILE A 128 5.83 -4.93 -5.72
CA ILE A 128 5.91 -3.46 -5.80
C ILE A 128 4.87 -2.95 -6.79
N LEU A 129 4.83 -3.56 -7.97
CA LEU A 129 3.89 -3.23 -9.02
C LEU A 129 2.43 -3.43 -8.56
N VAL A 130 2.14 -4.54 -7.89
CA VAL A 130 0.81 -4.84 -7.33
C VAL A 130 0.42 -3.84 -6.25
N ALA A 131 1.33 -3.48 -5.33
CA ALA A 131 1.04 -2.53 -4.28
C ALA A 131 0.76 -1.11 -4.80
N PHE A 132 1.56 -0.61 -5.75
CA PHE A 132 1.30 0.69 -6.34
C PHE A 132 0.03 0.72 -7.18
N LEU A 133 -0.30 -0.37 -7.87
CA LEU A 133 -1.60 -0.51 -8.56
C LEU A 133 -2.77 -0.42 -7.58
N LEU A 134 -2.70 -1.13 -6.45
CA LEU A 134 -3.72 -1.09 -5.40
C LEU A 134 -3.86 0.32 -4.80
N ILE A 135 -2.74 0.99 -4.52
CA ILE A 135 -2.74 2.36 -4.01
C ILE A 135 -3.37 3.34 -5.00
N CYS A 136 -3.06 3.21 -6.29
CA CYS A 136 -3.67 4.03 -7.34
C CYS A 136 -5.19 3.84 -7.37
N ILE A 137 -5.67 2.58 -7.33
CA ILE A 137 -7.11 2.28 -7.24
C ILE A 137 -7.73 2.91 -5.99
N TYR A 138 -7.09 2.81 -4.82
CA TYR A 138 -7.59 3.40 -3.59
C TYR A 138 -7.61 4.92 -3.62
N SER A 139 -6.61 5.56 -4.20
CA SER A 139 -6.53 7.00 -4.37
C SER A 139 -7.66 7.50 -5.26
N CYS A 140 -7.92 6.84 -6.40
CA CYS A 140 -9.07 7.12 -7.27
C CYS A 140 -10.41 7.03 -6.53
N ILE A 141 -10.61 5.98 -5.72
CA ILE A 141 -11.84 5.81 -4.94
C ILE A 141 -11.99 6.92 -3.89
N LYS A 142 -10.90 7.30 -3.21
CA LYS A 142 -10.92 8.41 -2.24
C LYS A 142 -11.21 9.74 -2.94
N ALA A 143 -10.60 9.99 -4.10
CA ALA A 143 -10.82 11.21 -4.87
C ALA A 143 -12.30 11.36 -5.27
N TYR A 144 -12.93 10.27 -5.76
CA TYR A 144 -14.35 10.27 -6.08
C TYR A 144 -15.25 10.56 -4.85
N LYS A 145 -14.90 10.03 -3.68
CA LYS A 145 -15.64 10.32 -2.43
C LYS A 145 -15.52 11.78 -2.00
N LEU A 146 -14.32 12.36 -2.10
CA LEU A 146 -14.08 13.77 -1.75
C LEU A 146 -14.88 14.71 -2.65
N VAL A 147 -14.88 14.47 -3.97
CA VAL A 147 -15.68 15.26 -4.92
C VAL A 147 -17.18 15.14 -4.63
N LYS A 148 -17.65 13.94 -4.25
CA LYS A 148 -19.06 13.74 -3.87
C LYS A 148 -19.43 14.47 -2.58
N LYS A 149 -18.53 14.52 -1.59
CA LYS A 149 -18.73 15.23 -0.31
C LYS A 149 -18.81 16.75 -0.54
N ALA A 150 -17.89 17.31 -1.32
CA ALA A 150 -17.90 18.74 -1.67
C ALA A 150 -19.21 19.15 -2.36
N LYS A 151 -19.71 18.32 -3.29
CA LYS A 151 -20.99 18.54 -3.98
C LYS A 151 -22.22 18.45 -3.06
N SER A 152 -22.12 17.75 -1.93
CA SER A 152 -23.20 17.69 -0.94
C SER A 152 -23.19 18.87 0.03
N GLU A 153 -22.03 19.44 0.36
CA GLU A 153 -21.93 20.63 1.22
C GLU A 153 -22.43 21.90 0.52
N ASP A 154 -22.17 22.06 -0.79
CA ASP A 154 -22.71 23.18 -1.58
C ASP A 154 -24.26 23.18 -1.60
N LYS A 155 -24.89 22.00 -1.67
CA LYS A 155 -26.36 21.88 -1.63
C LYS A 155 -26.98 22.27 -0.27
N VAL A 156 -26.24 22.14 0.82
CA VAL A 156 -26.73 22.48 2.17
C VAL A 156 -26.58 23.98 2.45
N SER A 157 -25.54 24.62 1.90
CA SER A 157 -25.36 26.08 2.04
C SER A 157 -26.40 26.89 1.25
N GLU A 158 -26.97 26.36 0.16
CA GLU A 158 -28.05 27.01 -0.58
C GLU A 158 -29.45 26.89 0.09
N THR A 159 -29.62 26.02 1.09
CA THR A 159 -30.94 25.76 1.70
C THR A 159 -31.19 26.48 3.03
N THR A 160 -30.26 27.28 3.54
CA THR A 160 -30.52 28.25 4.62
C THR A 160 -30.81 29.64 4.03
N PRO A 161 -32.08 29.99 3.75
CA PRO A 161 -32.43 31.36 3.45
C PRO A 161 -32.23 32.18 4.71
N ASN A 162 -31.44 33.23 4.57
CA ASN A 162 -31.43 34.47 5.34
C ASN A 162 -32.59 34.60 6.36
N LYS A 163 -32.28 34.35 7.63
CA LYS A 163 -32.99 34.80 8.83
C LYS A 163 -31.84 35.19 9.77
N GLU A 164 -31.63 36.42 10.23
CA GLU A 164 -32.41 37.63 10.48
C GLU A 164 -31.45 38.83 10.18
N GLY A 165 -31.86 40.03 9.78
CA GLY A 165 -33.02 40.78 10.23
C GLY A 165 -32.61 41.67 11.39
#